data_AF-A0A370BDE0-F1
#
_entry.id   AF-A0A370BDE0-F1
#
_cell.length_a   1.000
_cell.length_b   1.000
_cell.length_c   1.000
_cell.angle_alpha   90.00
_cell.angle_beta   90.00
_cell.angle_gamma   90.00
#
_symmetry.space_group_name_H-M   'P 1'
#
loop_
_entity.id
_entity.type
_entity.pdbx_description
1 polymer ?
#
loop_
_entity_poly.entity_id
_entity_poly.type
_entity_poly.pdbx_seq_one_letter_code
_entity_poly.pdbx_strand_id
1 'polypeptide(L)'
;MGSSVPGTGTSRDQAVPAPSALIEETGPTSRDVRLFWCANAADSLGSQASGIVLPLLLLGLGYSPAVVGLVAGVSTATGLVLGPLVAIPADRGARKRVMFWSAVVSALAMGSVAVTLAVGEGRPSLIQLLAAVLVERTATACYDAAARGTVSLISTSGDLPRVVAGLEAGDRGALIAGPALGGILYQVSRALPFVLDAVSYAVTAVCVRAMRSNLRADAVDRADAVDPADGGSEAGGSTAQDGPVPRSEPRSAPRSARGTWSALAAETSAGVRLVRTTPLLRLVLVWTTTVNGVLAALYYDAVFSLQASGHGSAPMGLVLALSGAAGLAGSLAAPRLVRELSPVRAVVTVSWLMIPLAAALATAGGPWAYGALFGGFCLIMPLATVILQARAIQGTPPGLQARAGSVLATAAGGAAAVAPALAGFLTAHAGAAVPALVSAAVLALLALYTTLGAERVRAPGAAPKGAPAGDGSGGRGV
;
A
#
# COMPACT_ATOMS: atom_id res chain seq x y z
N MET A 1 40.46 4.90 68.13
CA MET A 1 39.89 3.54 68.16
C MET A 1 38.41 3.71 68.49
N GLY A 2 37.52 3.90 67.51
CA GLY A 2 36.92 2.90 66.59
C GLY A 2 35.43 2.80 66.96
N SER A 3 34.54 3.65 66.42
CA SER A 3 33.63 3.41 65.28
C SER A 3 32.85 2.08 65.32
N SER A 4 31.51 2.20 65.25
CA SER A 4 30.59 1.51 64.31
C SER A 4 29.36 0.83 64.93
N VAL A 5 28.20 1.23 64.38
CA VAL A 5 26.91 0.53 64.28
C VAL A 5 27.10 -0.63 63.28
N PRO A 6 26.49 -1.84 63.42
CA PRO A 6 25.19 -2.11 62.75
C PRO A 6 24.32 -3.27 63.30
N GLY A 7 23.09 -3.36 62.80
CA GLY A 7 22.47 -4.67 62.51
C GLY A 7 21.02 -4.86 62.91
N THR A 8 20.10 -4.43 62.05
CA THR A 8 18.71 -4.88 61.98
C THR A 8 18.63 -6.32 61.47
N GLY A 9 17.79 -7.15 62.10
CA GLY A 9 17.56 -8.54 61.72
C GLY A 9 16.08 -8.94 61.83
N THR A 10 15.58 -9.51 60.72
CA THR A 10 14.59 -10.61 60.60
C THR A 10 13.10 -10.35 60.90
N SER A 11 12.30 -10.28 59.82
CA SER A 11 10.98 -10.92 59.70
C SER A 11 10.88 -11.52 58.28
N ARG A 12 11.08 -12.83 58.13
CA ARG A 12 10.09 -13.93 58.02
C ARG A 12 9.15 -13.86 56.80
N ASP A 13 9.53 -14.65 55.79
CA ASP A 13 8.72 -15.44 54.86
C ASP A 13 7.29 -14.97 54.52
N GLN A 14 7.19 -14.28 53.38
CA GLN A 14 6.13 -14.58 52.41
C GLN A 14 6.83 -14.98 51.11
N ALA A 15 6.76 -16.26 50.78
CA ALA A 15 7.21 -16.78 49.49
C ALA A 15 6.28 -16.22 48.38
N VAL A 16 6.70 -15.09 47.80
CA VAL A 16 6.17 -14.57 46.54
C VAL A 16 6.47 -15.61 45.47
N PRO A 17 5.47 -16.17 44.75
CA PRO A 17 5.76 -17.04 43.62
C PRO A 17 6.53 -16.22 42.57
N ALA A 18 7.63 -16.78 42.07
CA ALA A 18 8.51 -16.11 41.13
C ALA A 18 7.72 -15.55 39.92
N PRO A 19 7.99 -14.31 39.46
CA PRO A 19 7.30 -13.69 38.32
C PRO A 19 7.44 -14.42 36.98
N SER A 20 8.26 -15.48 36.93
CA SER A 20 8.56 -16.26 35.74
C SER A 20 7.50 -17.31 35.39
N ALA A 21 6.55 -17.63 36.28
CA ALA A 21 5.53 -18.66 36.03
C ALA A 21 4.18 -18.13 35.53
N LEU A 22 4.01 -16.81 35.37
CA LEU A 22 2.80 -16.17 34.82
C LEU A 22 3.02 -15.52 33.45
N ILE A 23 4.18 -15.73 32.82
CA ILE A 23 4.54 -15.14 31.51
C ILE A 23 4.66 -16.21 30.40
N GLU A 24 4.47 -17.50 30.70
CA GLU A 24 4.31 -18.51 29.66
C GLU A 24 2.86 -18.61 29.17
N GLU A 25 2.70 -18.25 27.89
CA GLU A 25 1.55 -18.47 27.01
C GLU A 25 0.41 -17.45 27.02
N THR A 26 0.58 -16.36 26.27
CA THR A 26 -0.29 -16.05 25.10
C THR A 26 0.36 -14.95 24.27
N GLY A 27 1.55 -15.25 23.73
CA GLY A 27 2.05 -14.50 22.59
C GLY A 27 1.09 -14.65 21.39
N PRO A 28 1.09 -13.71 20.43
CA PRO A 28 0.31 -13.83 19.21
C PRO A 28 0.57 -15.19 18.59
N THR A 29 -0.50 -15.96 18.31
CA THR A 29 -0.31 -17.34 17.85
C THR A 29 0.48 -17.32 16.54
N SER A 30 1.72 -17.81 16.55
CA SER A 30 2.59 -17.94 15.36
C SER A 30 1.88 -18.57 14.16
N ARG A 31 0.85 -19.37 14.45
CA ARG A 31 -0.12 -19.92 13.51
C ARG A 31 -0.94 -18.86 12.77
N ASP A 32 -1.56 -17.89 13.45
CA ASP A 32 -2.39 -16.87 12.80
C ASP A 32 -1.55 -15.96 11.89
N VAL A 33 -0.31 -15.62 12.30
CA VAL A 33 0.66 -14.90 11.45
C VAL A 33 0.99 -15.72 10.20
N ARG A 34 1.27 -17.02 10.34
CA ARG A 34 1.57 -17.90 9.20
C ARG A 34 0.38 -18.06 8.26
N LEU A 35 -0.82 -18.24 8.80
CA LEU A 35 -2.05 -18.33 7.99
C LEU A 35 -2.31 -17.04 7.22
N PHE A 36 -2.12 -15.88 7.87
CA PHE A 36 -2.26 -14.58 7.22
C PHE A 36 -1.19 -14.36 6.13
N TRP A 37 0.06 -14.75 6.39
CA TRP A 37 1.11 -14.70 5.39
C TRP A 37 0.83 -15.62 4.19
N CYS A 38 0.38 -16.86 4.42
CA CYS A 38 -0.02 -17.77 3.34
C CYS A 38 -1.20 -17.24 2.54
N ALA A 39 -2.21 -16.65 3.21
CA ALA A 39 -3.35 -16.02 2.55
C ALA A 39 -2.89 -14.89 1.63
N ASN A 40 -2.09 -13.95 2.14
CA ASN A 40 -1.58 -12.82 1.36
C ASN A 40 -0.70 -13.28 0.19
N ALA A 41 0.21 -14.23 0.41
CA ALA A 41 1.08 -14.73 -0.65
C ALA A 41 0.30 -15.46 -1.76
N ALA A 42 -0.69 -16.27 -1.40
CA ALA A 42 -1.54 -16.96 -2.38
C ALA A 42 -2.39 -15.96 -3.17
N ASP A 43 -3.04 -15.03 -2.47
CA ASP A 43 -3.88 -13.98 -3.04
C ASP A 43 -3.12 -13.10 -4.04
N SER A 44 -1.97 -12.56 -3.61
CA SER A 44 -1.11 -11.72 -4.46
C SER A 44 -0.63 -12.49 -5.68
N LEU A 45 -0.27 -13.78 -5.55
CA LEU A 45 0.20 -14.59 -6.68
C LEU A 45 -0.91 -14.81 -7.72
N GLY A 46 -2.12 -15.17 -7.29
CA GLY A 46 -3.27 -15.37 -8.18
C GLY A 46 -3.67 -14.10 -8.90
N SER A 47 -3.81 -13.00 -8.15
CA SER A 47 -4.19 -11.68 -8.69
C SER A 47 -3.18 -11.17 -9.72
N GLN A 48 -1.89 -11.38 -9.46
CA GLN A 48 -0.82 -11.00 -10.39
C GLN A 48 -0.78 -11.90 -11.64
N ALA A 49 -1.13 -13.18 -11.50
CA ALA A 49 -1.19 -14.11 -12.62
C ALA A 49 -2.38 -13.84 -13.55
N SER A 50 -3.57 -13.54 -13.01
CA SER A 50 -4.76 -13.21 -13.80
C SER A 50 -4.71 -11.78 -14.38
N GLY A 51 -4.11 -10.84 -13.65
CA GLY A 51 -4.10 -9.42 -14.00
C GLY A 51 -3.45 -9.09 -15.36
N ILE A 52 -2.37 -9.78 -15.72
CA ILE A 52 -1.73 -9.63 -17.04
C ILE A 52 -2.55 -10.29 -18.17
N VAL A 53 -3.28 -11.35 -17.83
CA VAL A 53 -4.00 -12.18 -18.78
C VAL A 53 -5.29 -11.50 -19.25
N LEU A 54 -5.94 -10.70 -18.40
CA LEU A 54 -7.19 -10.04 -18.75
C LEU A 54 -7.05 -9.13 -20.00
N PRO A 55 -6.07 -8.23 -20.11
CA PRO A 55 -5.84 -7.47 -21.35
C PRO A 55 -5.59 -8.36 -22.57
N LEU A 56 -4.78 -9.42 -22.41
CA LEU A 56 -4.48 -10.37 -23.49
C LEU A 56 -5.71 -11.16 -23.95
N LEU A 57 -6.59 -11.51 -23.02
CA LEU A 57 -7.87 -12.16 -23.30
C LEU A 57 -8.77 -11.24 -24.11
N LEU A 58 -8.94 -9.97 -23.69
CA LEU A 58 -9.79 -9.04 -24.40
C LEU A 58 -9.28 -8.74 -25.81
N LEU A 59 -7.97 -8.55 -25.99
CA LEU A 59 -7.38 -8.40 -27.32
C LEU A 59 -7.57 -9.68 -28.17
N GLY A 60 -7.38 -10.85 -27.57
CA GLY A 60 -7.59 -12.15 -28.23
C GLY A 60 -9.05 -12.42 -28.63
N LEU A 61 -10.01 -11.76 -27.99
CA LEU A 61 -11.42 -11.79 -28.36
C LEU A 61 -11.78 -10.78 -29.47
N GLY A 62 -10.81 -9.97 -29.91
CA GLY A 62 -10.95 -8.98 -30.99
C GLY A 62 -11.36 -7.58 -30.52
N TYR A 63 -11.29 -7.28 -29.22
CA TYR A 63 -11.52 -5.91 -28.73
C TYR A 63 -10.35 -5.00 -29.06
N SER A 64 -10.64 -3.73 -29.37
CA SER A 64 -9.60 -2.75 -29.68
C SER A 64 -8.77 -2.36 -28.43
N PRO A 65 -7.51 -1.93 -28.60
CA PRO A 65 -6.67 -1.44 -27.49
C PRO A 65 -7.33 -0.35 -26.65
N ALA A 66 -8.13 0.52 -27.26
CA ALA A 66 -8.87 1.56 -26.56
C ALA A 66 -9.92 1.00 -25.58
N VAL A 67 -10.65 -0.05 -25.96
CA VAL A 67 -11.61 -0.72 -25.07
C VAL A 67 -10.86 -1.40 -23.92
N VAL A 68 -9.79 -2.14 -24.22
CA VAL A 68 -9.00 -2.82 -23.19
C VAL A 68 -8.40 -1.83 -22.18
N GLY A 69 -7.86 -0.72 -22.69
CA GLY A 69 -7.34 0.37 -21.87
C GLY A 69 -8.42 1.02 -20.99
N LEU A 70 -9.63 1.24 -21.54
CA LEU A 70 -10.76 1.78 -20.77
C LEU A 70 -11.16 0.82 -19.63
N VAL A 71 -11.24 -0.47 -19.91
CA VAL A 71 -11.57 -1.51 -18.93
C VAL A 71 -10.56 -1.56 -17.80
N ALA A 72 -9.27 -1.58 -18.14
CA ALA A 72 -8.18 -1.51 -17.18
C ALA A 72 -8.24 -0.23 -16.32
N GLY A 73 -8.52 0.90 -16.96
CA GLY A 73 -8.63 2.18 -16.27
C GLY A 73 -9.80 2.25 -15.30
N VAL A 74 -11.00 1.83 -15.73
CA VAL A 74 -12.19 1.75 -14.88
C VAL A 74 -11.98 0.80 -13.71
N SER A 75 -11.33 -0.34 -13.93
CA SER A 75 -11.02 -1.32 -12.88
C SER A 75 -10.11 -0.71 -11.80
N THR A 76 -9.07 0.01 -12.23
CA THR A 76 -8.13 0.71 -11.33
C THR A 76 -8.82 1.88 -10.60
N ALA A 77 -9.65 2.66 -11.30
CA ALA A 77 -10.42 3.76 -10.72
C ALA A 77 -11.42 3.26 -9.68
N THR A 78 -12.03 2.10 -9.92
CA THR A 78 -12.98 1.47 -8.98
C THR A 78 -12.30 1.17 -7.65
N GLY A 79 -11.12 0.54 -7.67
CA GLY A 79 -10.34 0.30 -6.45
C GLY A 79 -9.96 1.59 -5.73
N LEU A 80 -9.59 2.63 -6.47
CA LEU A 80 -9.21 3.93 -5.92
C LEU A 80 -10.37 4.67 -5.23
N VAL A 81 -11.55 4.70 -5.87
CA VAL A 81 -12.74 5.42 -5.38
C VAL A 81 -13.43 4.64 -4.27
N LEU A 82 -13.57 3.32 -4.43
CA LEU A 82 -14.27 2.49 -3.46
C LEU A 82 -13.41 2.15 -2.24
N GLY A 83 -12.07 2.09 -2.37
CA GLY A 83 -11.18 1.74 -1.27
C GLY A 83 -11.45 2.49 0.05
N PRO A 84 -11.55 3.84 0.06
CA PRO A 84 -11.88 4.59 1.27
C PRO A 84 -13.31 4.38 1.78
N LEU A 85 -14.30 4.25 0.88
CA LEU A 85 -15.71 4.09 1.24
C LEU A 85 -15.98 2.71 1.86
N VAL A 86 -15.30 1.71 1.34
CA VAL A 86 -15.42 0.31 1.70
C VAL A 86 -14.70 -0.02 3.02
N ALA A 87 -13.78 0.84 3.49
CA ALA A 87 -13.15 0.69 4.79
C ALA A 87 -14.14 0.86 5.97
N ILE A 88 -15.27 1.55 5.75
CA ILE A 88 -16.23 1.90 6.81
C ILE A 88 -16.86 0.67 7.49
N PRO A 89 -17.35 -0.37 6.77
CA PRO A 89 -17.76 -1.63 7.39
C PRO A 89 -16.64 -2.37 8.14
N ALA A 90 -15.40 -2.32 7.64
CA ALA A 90 -14.26 -3.00 8.26
C ALA A 90 -13.88 -2.39 9.61
N ASP A 91 -14.04 -1.08 9.74
CA ASP A 91 -13.76 -0.33 10.98
C ASP A 91 -14.80 -0.58 12.08
N ARG A 92 -15.99 -1.09 11.74
CA ARG A 92 -17.07 -1.42 12.70
C ARG A 92 -16.91 -2.79 13.38
N GLY A 93 -15.70 -3.33 13.45
CA GLY A 93 -15.37 -4.51 14.26
C GLY A 93 -15.68 -5.88 13.64
N ALA A 94 -15.99 -5.94 12.34
CA ALA A 94 -16.28 -7.19 11.63
C ALA A 94 -15.18 -7.62 10.63
N ARG A 95 -13.90 -7.24 10.89
CA ARG A 95 -12.76 -7.44 9.97
C ARG A 95 -12.68 -8.86 9.39
N LYS A 96 -12.74 -9.88 10.26
CA LYS A 96 -12.70 -11.30 9.84
C LYS A 96 -13.83 -11.68 8.88
N ARG A 97 -15.04 -11.16 9.09
CA ARG A 97 -16.21 -11.43 8.22
C ARG A 97 -16.07 -10.72 6.89
N VAL A 98 -15.61 -9.47 6.89
CA VAL A 98 -15.35 -8.71 5.67
C VAL A 98 -14.31 -9.43 4.82
N MET A 99 -13.16 -9.79 5.40
CA MET A 99 -12.11 -10.53 4.70
C MET A 99 -12.61 -11.86 4.11
N PHE A 100 -13.37 -12.65 4.88
CA PHE A 100 -13.90 -13.92 4.42
C PHE A 100 -14.87 -13.76 3.24
N TRP A 101 -15.88 -12.89 3.38
CA TRP A 101 -16.88 -12.71 2.32
C TRP A 101 -16.30 -12.05 1.07
N SER A 102 -15.35 -11.13 1.23
CA SER A 102 -14.58 -10.60 0.10
C SER A 102 -13.86 -11.69 -0.67
N ALA A 103 -13.11 -12.55 0.01
CA ALA A 103 -12.39 -13.64 -0.65
C ALA A 103 -13.37 -14.63 -1.33
N VAL A 104 -14.51 -14.94 -0.72
CA VAL A 104 -15.54 -15.79 -1.34
C VAL A 104 -16.13 -15.14 -2.59
N VAL A 105 -16.46 -13.85 -2.54
CA VAL A 105 -17.03 -13.11 -3.68
C VAL A 105 -16.01 -13.04 -4.83
N SER A 106 -14.74 -12.75 -4.55
CA SER A 106 -13.68 -12.75 -5.56
C SER A 106 -13.48 -14.14 -6.17
N ALA A 107 -13.47 -15.20 -5.35
CA ALA A 107 -13.37 -16.59 -5.82
C ALA A 107 -14.53 -16.96 -6.77
N LEU A 108 -15.76 -16.57 -6.43
CA LEU A 108 -16.93 -16.81 -7.28
C LEU A 108 -16.89 -15.98 -8.56
N ALA A 109 -16.46 -14.71 -8.49
CA ALA A 109 -16.34 -13.85 -9.66
C ALA A 109 -15.32 -14.42 -10.66
N MET A 110 -14.10 -14.72 -10.22
CA MET A 110 -13.06 -15.30 -11.09
C MET A 110 -13.38 -16.74 -11.51
N GLY A 111 -14.01 -17.52 -10.62
CA GLY A 111 -14.52 -18.85 -10.94
C GLY A 111 -15.59 -18.82 -12.04
N SER A 112 -16.47 -17.82 -12.06
CA SER A 112 -17.47 -17.66 -13.12
C SER A 112 -16.81 -17.40 -14.48
N VAL A 113 -15.74 -16.59 -14.53
CA VAL A 113 -14.96 -16.35 -15.75
C VAL A 113 -14.28 -17.64 -16.21
N ALA A 114 -13.66 -18.37 -15.29
CA ALA A 114 -13.02 -19.65 -15.57
C ALA A 114 -14.00 -20.69 -16.15
N VAL A 115 -15.18 -20.85 -15.53
CA VAL A 115 -16.22 -21.78 -16.00
C VAL A 115 -16.72 -21.38 -17.39
N THR A 116 -17.00 -20.11 -17.64
CA THR A 116 -17.45 -19.65 -18.97
C THR A 116 -16.38 -19.89 -20.04
N LEU A 117 -15.09 -19.71 -19.71
CA LEU A 117 -14.00 -19.99 -20.64
C LEU A 117 -13.75 -21.50 -20.83
N ALA A 118 -14.10 -22.34 -19.86
CA ALA A 118 -13.89 -23.78 -19.92
C ALA A 118 -15.06 -24.54 -20.58
N VAL A 119 -16.30 -24.07 -20.38
CA VAL A 119 -17.54 -24.73 -20.86
C VAL A 119 -18.07 -24.08 -22.14
N GLY A 120 -17.75 -22.81 -22.39
CA GLY A 120 -18.30 -22.08 -23.53
C GLY A 120 -17.65 -22.45 -24.85
N GLU A 121 -18.40 -23.09 -25.75
CA GLU A 121 -18.10 -23.09 -27.20
C GLU A 121 -18.23 -21.67 -27.81
N GLY A 122 -18.89 -20.74 -27.11
CA GLY A 122 -19.10 -19.35 -27.52
C GLY A 122 -18.14 -18.34 -26.86
N ARG A 123 -18.01 -17.15 -27.46
CA ARG A 123 -17.22 -16.03 -26.91
C ARG A 123 -17.82 -15.56 -25.57
N PRO A 124 -17.04 -15.42 -24.48
CA PRO A 124 -17.54 -14.86 -23.23
C PRO A 124 -18.08 -13.45 -23.45
N SER A 125 -19.25 -13.16 -22.87
CA SER A 125 -19.84 -11.82 -22.97
C SER A 125 -18.94 -10.80 -22.28
N LEU A 126 -18.64 -9.69 -22.97
CA LEU A 126 -17.87 -8.58 -22.39
C LEU A 126 -18.48 -8.12 -21.07
N ILE A 127 -19.80 -8.03 -21.00
CA ILE A 127 -20.51 -7.59 -19.79
C ILE A 127 -20.20 -8.51 -18.61
N GLN A 128 -20.14 -9.82 -18.83
CA GLN A 128 -19.80 -10.77 -17.77
C GLN A 128 -18.36 -10.60 -17.32
N LEU A 129 -17.40 -10.48 -18.25
CA LEU A 129 -15.99 -10.26 -17.91
C LEU A 129 -15.81 -8.97 -17.11
N LEU A 130 -16.46 -7.88 -17.53
CA LEU A 130 -16.44 -6.60 -16.82
C LEU A 130 -17.09 -6.68 -15.46
N ALA A 131 -18.26 -7.30 -15.35
CA ALA A 131 -18.95 -7.46 -14.08
C ALA A 131 -18.09 -8.29 -13.11
N ALA A 132 -17.50 -9.39 -13.55
CA ALA A 132 -16.65 -10.24 -12.72
C ALA A 132 -15.40 -9.50 -12.25
N VAL A 133 -14.71 -8.76 -13.13
CA VAL A 133 -13.52 -7.98 -12.76
C VAL A 133 -13.89 -6.84 -11.81
N LEU A 134 -14.98 -6.11 -12.05
CA LEU A 134 -15.39 -5.03 -11.15
C LEU A 134 -15.82 -5.54 -9.77
N VAL A 135 -16.51 -6.68 -9.73
CA VAL A 135 -16.89 -7.35 -8.49
C VAL A 135 -15.64 -7.82 -7.73
N GLU A 136 -14.70 -8.48 -8.40
CA GLU A 136 -13.43 -8.89 -7.81
C GLU A 136 -12.65 -7.67 -7.27
N ARG A 137 -12.40 -6.64 -8.09
CA ARG A 137 -11.64 -5.45 -7.66
C ARG A 137 -12.29 -4.75 -6.47
N THR A 138 -13.61 -4.71 -6.42
CA THR A 138 -14.35 -4.14 -5.29
C THR A 138 -14.17 -5.01 -4.04
N ALA A 139 -14.33 -6.32 -4.16
CA ALA A 139 -14.18 -7.26 -3.06
C ALA A 139 -12.74 -7.30 -2.52
N THR A 140 -11.73 -7.24 -3.39
CA THR A 140 -10.31 -7.16 -3.03
C THR A 140 -10.01 -5.83 -2.31
N ALA A 141 -10.58 -4.71 -2.75
CA ALA A 141 -10.46 -3.44 -2.02
C ALA A 141 -11.06 -3.52 -0.60
N CYS A 142 -12.18 -4.24 -0.42
CA CYS A 142 -12.72 -4.55 0.91
C CYS A 142 -11.76 -5.39 1.76
N TYR A 143 -11.16 -6.40 1.15
CA TYR A 143 -10.21 -7.29 1.81
C TYR A 143 -9.00 -6.51 2.31
N ASP A 144 -8.36 -5.71 1.45
CA ASP A 144 -7.16 -4.92 1.78
C ASP A 144 -7.42 -3.92 2.90
N ALA A 145 -8.58 -3.24 2.86
CA ALA A 145 -8.98 -2.31 3.90
C ALA A 145 -9.11 -3.00 5.27
N ALA A 146 -9.68 -4.21 5.31
CA ALA A 146 -9.79 -5.00 6.53
C ALA A 146 -8.44 -5.61 6.96
N ALA A 147 -7.62 -6.06 6.01
CA ALA A 147 -6.34 -6.72 6.22
C ALA A 147 -5.29 -5.78 6.83
N ARG A 148 -5.20 -4.51 6.38
CA ARG A 148 -4.22 -3.54 6.92
C ARG A 148 -4.31 -3.35 8.43
N GLY A 149 -5.52 -3.20 8.97
CA GLY A 149 -5.71 -3.06 10.43
C GLY A 149 -5.72 -4.40 11.19
N THR A 150 -5.61 -5.52 10.48
CA THR A 150 -5.47 -6.85 11.08
C THR A 150 -4.02 -7.12 11.49
N VAL A 151 -3.05 -6.57 10.76
CA VAL A 151 -1.61 -6.73 11.07
C VAL A 151 -1.27 -6.24 12.47
N SER A 152 -1.81 -5.09 12.90
CA SER A 152 -1.59 -4.55 14.25
C SER A 152 -2.30 -5.34 15.36
N LEU A 153 -3.31 -6.15 15.02
CA LEU A 153 -4.04 -6.99 15.98
C LEU A 153 -3.40 -8.37 16.17
N ILE A 154 -2.72 -8.88 15.13
CA ILE A 154 -2.05 -10.18 15.16
C ILE A 154 -0.58 -10.04 15.62
N SER A 155 0.01 -8.84 15.54
CA SER A 155 1.42 -8.63 15.88
C SER A 155 1.57 -7.91 17.23
N THR A 156 2.42 -8.41 18.12
CA THR A 156 2.91 -7.61 19.27
C THR A 156 3.82 -6.49 18.74
N SER A 157 3.89 -5.35 19.44
CA SER A 157 4.62 -4.15 19.02
C SER A 157 6.10 -4.38 18.63
N GLY A 158 6.76 -5.40 19.17
CA GLY A 158 8.14 -5.79 18.81
C GLY A 158 8.28 -6.58 17.49
N ASP A 159 7.23 -7.22 17.00
CA ASP A 159 7.26 -8.10 15.82
C ASP A 159 6.68 -7.46 14.55
N LEU A 160 6.04 -6.30 14.67
CA LEU A 160 5.35 -5.61 13.57
C LEU A 160 6.25 -5.38 12.34
N PRO A 161 7.51 -4.90 12.46
CA PRO A 161 8.38 -4.72 11.29
C PRO A 161 8.68 -6.03 10.56
N ARG A 162 8.82 -7.14 11.30
CA ARG A 162 9.11 -8.47 10.74
C ARG A 162 7.91 -9.02 9.96
N VAL A 163 6.71 -8.83 10.49
CA VAL A 163 5.46 -9.25 9.82
C VAL A 163 5.23 -8.42 8.55
N VAL A 164 5.37 -7.09 8.63
CA VAL A 164 5.23 -6.20 7.47
C VAL A 164 6.26 -6.54 6.39
N ALA A 165 7.52 -6.76 6.76
CA ALA A 165 8.56 -7.18 5.80
C ALA A 165 8.24 -8.52 5.13
N GLY A 166 7.65 -9.47 5.87
CA GLY A 166 7.23 -10.76 5.31
C GLY A 166 6.09 -10.63 4.30
N LEU A 167 5.10 -9.76 4.56
CA LEU A 167 4.00 -9.48 3.63
C LEU A 167 4.50 -8.80 2.37
N GLU A 168 5.35 -7.77 2.51
CA GLU A 168 5.97 -7.10 1.38
C GLU A 168 6.81 -8.07 0.54
N ALA A 169 7.58 -8.97 1.17
CA ALA A 169 8.33 -9.99 0.46
C ALA A 169 7.42 -10.93 -0.35
N GLY A 170 6.26 -11.29 0.19
CA GLY A 170 5.24 -12.07 -0.51
C GLY A 170 4.70 -11.34 -1.73
N ASP A 171 4.31 -10.07 -1.59
CA ASP A 171 3.79 -9.25 -2.68
C ASP A 171 4.83 -9.04 -3.78
N ARG A 172 6.09 -8.80 -3.40
CA ARG A 172 7.21 -8.68 -4.35
C ARG A 172 7.48 -10.00 -5.07
N GLY A 173 7.40 -11.12 -4.37
CA GLY A 173 7.53 -12.45 -4.95
C GLY A 173 6.42 -12.74 -5.97
N ALA A 174 5.18 -12.42 -5.62
CA ALA A 174 4.01 -12.54 -6.49
C ALA A 174 4.11 -11.63 -7.72
N LEU A 175 4.62 -10.41 -7.56
CA LEU A 175 4.88 -9.48 -8.67
C LEU A 175 5.84 -10.05 -9.73
N ILE A 176 6.79 -10.88 -9.30
CA ILE A 176 7.79 -11.51 -10.18
C ILE A 176 7.24 -12.81 -10.76
N ALA A 177 6.75 -13.71 -9.92
CA ALA A 177 6.35 -15.05 -10.34
C ALA A 177 4.97 -15.09 -11.01
N GLY A 178 4.03 -14.26 -10.54
CA GLY A 178 2.64 -14.24 -10.98
C GLY A 178 2.50 -14.02 -12.48
N PRO A 179 3.05 -12.94 -13.06
CA PRO A 179 2.94 -12.70 -14.50
C PRO A 179 3.49 -13.82 -15.38
N ALA A 180 4.65 -14.39 -15.04
CA ALA A 180 5.23 -15.51 -15.77
C ALA A 180 4.33 -16.75 -15.68
N LEU A 181 3.85 -17.08 -14.48
CA LEU A 181 2.93 -18.19 -14.25
C LEU A 181 1.62 -18.00 -15.03
N GLY A 182 1.02 -16.81 -14.97
CA GLY A 182 -0.19 -16.45 -15.70
C GLY A 182 -0.01 -16.54 -17.22
N GLY A 183 1.10 -16.02 -17.74
CA GLY A 183 1.45 -16.11 -19.16
C GLY A 183 1.59 -17.55 -19.67
N ILE A 184 2.26 -18.42 -18.89
CA ILE A 184 2.42 -19.85 -19.19
C ILE A 184 1.08 -20.58 -19.13
N LEU A 185 0.31 -20.39 -18.05
CA LEU A 185 -1.01 -21.01 -17.87
C LEU A 185 -1.97 -20.63 -18.99
N TYR A 186 -1.94 -19.36 -19.44
CA TYR A 186 -2.79 -18.89 -20.52
C TYR A 186 -2.49 -19.56 -21.87
N GLN A 187 -1.24 -19.98 -22.11
CA GLN A 187 -0.88 -20.74 -23.32
C GLN A 187 -1.48 -22.14 -23.32
N VAL A 188 -1.53 -22.79 -22.15
CA VAL A 188 -2.11 -24.13 -22.00
C VAL A 188 -3.63 -24.05 -22.14
N SER A 189 -4.27 -23.11 -21.44
CA SER A 189 -5.70 -22.84 -21.60
C SER A 189 -6.04 -21.44 -21.10
N ARG A 190 -6.91 -20.75 -21.85
CA ARG A 190 -7.39 -19.40 -21.51
C ARG A 190 -8.06 -19.34 -20.13
N ALA A 191 -8.61 -20.45 -19.64
CA ALA A 191 -9.30 -20.52 -18.35
C ALA A 191 -8.34 -20.67 -17.15
N LEU A 192 -7.15 -21.27 -17.34
CA LEU A 192 -6.28 -21.67 -16.24
C LEU A 192 -5.79 -20.52 -15.34
N PRO A 193 -5.42 -19.33 -15.86
CA PRO A 193 -5.04 -18.20 -15.01
C PRO A 193 -6.19 -17.76 -14.08
N PHE A 194 -7.43 -17.82 -14.56
CA PHE A 194 -8.62 -17.47 -13.76
C PHE A 194 -9.00 -18.58 -12.77
N VAL A 195 -8.76 -19.85 -13.12
CA VAL A 195 -8.89 -20.97 -12.16
C VAL A 195 -7.90 -20.81 -11.02
N LEU A 196 -6.62 -20.52 -11.34
CA LEU A 196 -5.59 -20.28 -10.34
C LEU A 196 -6.00 -19.17 -9.38
N ASP A 197 -6.53 -18.07 -9.93
CA ASP A 197 -6.96 -16.91 -9.15
C ASP A 197 -8.21 -17.22 -8.29
N ALA A 198 -9.17 -17.96 -8.82
CA ALA A 198 -10.31 -18.43 -8.03
C ALA A 198 -9.87 -19.35 -6.87
N VAL A 199 -8.87 -20.20 -7.11
CA VAL A 199 -8.29 -21.10 -6.09
C VAL A 199 -7.49 -20.32 -5.05
N SER A 200 -6.71 -19.30 -5.42
CA SER A 200 -6.01 -18.46 -4.44
C SER A 200 -6.99 -17.75 -3.51
N TYR A 201 -8.07 -17.18 -4.04
CA TYR A 201 -9.12 -16.58 -3.21
C TYR A 201 -9.81 -17.60 -2.29
N ALA A 202 -10.05 -18.83 -2.78
CA ALA A 202 -10.59 -19.89 -1.95
C ALA A 202 -9.63 -20.28 -0.80
N VAL A 203 -8.32 -20.38 -1.08
CA VAL A 203 -7.27 -20.61 -0.06
C VAL A 203 -7.27 -19.48 0.95
N THR A 204 -7.33 -18.22 0.50
CA THR A 204 -7.44 -17.04 1.37
C THR A 204 -8.66 -17.12 2.28
N ALA A 205 -9.83 -17.49 1.75
CA ALA A 205 -11.05 -17.66 2.55
C ALA A 205 -10.91 -18.76 3.62
N VAL A 206 -10.27 -19.88 3.29
CA VAL A 206 -9.99 -20.98 4.24
C VAL A 206 -9.01 -20.53 5.32
N CYS A 207 -7.92 -19.88 4.95
CA CYS A 207 -6.91 -19.36 5.88
C CYS A 207 -7.53 -18.35 6.86
N VAL A 208 -8.31 -17.38 6.35
CA VAL A 208 -9.02 -16.39 7.17
C VAL A 208 -10.02 -17.07 8.10
N ARG A 209 -10.78 -18.08 7.63
CA ARG A 209 -11.70 -18.83 8.49
C ARG A 209 -10.97 -19.54 9.63
N ALA A 210 -9.82 -20.13 9.33
CA ALA A 210 -8.99 -20.92 10.26
C ALA A 210 -8.26 -20.08 11.33
N MET A 211 -8.11 -18.78 11.14
CA MET A 211 -7.54 -17.88 12.16
C MET A 211 -8.38 -17.87 13.43
N ARG A 212 -7.75 -17.96 14.60
CA ARG A 212 -8.46 -18.07 15.90
C ARG A 212 -8.73 -16.72 16.55
N SER A 213 -7.95 -15.69 16.23
CA SER A 213 -8.11 -14.33 16.73
C SER A 213 -9.50 -13.74 16.46
N ASN A 214 -10.17 -13.27 17.52
CA ASN A 214 -11.36 -12.43 17.40
C ASN A 214 -10.91 -11.02 16.99
N LEU A 215 -10.89 -10.73 15.69
CA LEU A 215 -10.51 -9.42 15.12
C LEU A 215 -11.57 -8.32 15.41
N ARG A 216 -12.15 -8.29 16.61
CA ARG A 216 -13.10 -7.28 17.09
C ARG A 216 -12.34 -6.17 17.81
N ALA A 217 -12.71 -4.92 17.54
CA ALA A 217 -12.09 -3.73 18.15
C ALA A 217 -12.33 -3.62 19.67
N ASP A 218 -13.34 -4.32 20.21
CA ASP A 218 -13.78 -4.23 21.62
C ASP A 218 -12.74 -4.70 22.66
N ALA A 219 -11.63 -5.30 22.24
CA ALA A 219 -10.60 -5.81 23.16
C ALA A 219 -9.67 -4.71 23.69
N VAL A 220 -9.47 -3.62 22.94
CA VAL A 220 -8.58 -2.51 23.36
C VAL A 220 -9.26 -1.63 24.41
N ASP A 221 -10.54 -1.28 24.21
CA ASP A 221 -11.31 -0.47 25.18
C ASP A 221 -11.55 -1.18 26.52
N ARG A 222 -11.51 -2.52 26.56
CA ARG A 222 -11.71 -3.29 27.80
C ARG A 222 -10.43 -3.50 28.60
N ALA A 223 -9.26 -3.47 27.96
CA ALA A 223 -7.98 -3.56 28.64
C ALA A 223 -7.63 -2.26 29.38
N ASP A 224 -8.02 -1.10 28.82
CA ASP A 224 -7.87 0.20 29.47
C ASP A 224 -8.96 0.47 30.54
N ALA A 225 -10.04 -0.31 30.55
CA ALA A 225 -11.16 -0.15 31.49
C ALA A 225 -11.08 -1.03 32.75
N VAL A 226 -10.06 -1.87 32.89
CA VAL A 226 -9.84 -2.71 34.08
C VAL A 226 -8.53 -2.32 34.74
N ASP A 227 -8.55 -1.21 35.49
CA ASP A 227 -8.26 -1.18 36.93
C ASP A 227 -8.46 0.27 37.45
N PRO A 228 -9.55 0.54 38.19
CA PRO A 228 -9.30 1.00 39.55
C PRO A 228 -10.33 0.40 40.51
N ALA A 229 -9.93 -0.64 41.24
CA ALA A 229 -10.22 -0.78 42.68
C ALA A 229 -9.85 -2.18 43.18
N ASP A 230 -8.92 -2.25 44.16
CA ASP A 230 -9.35 -2.56 45.53
C ASP A 230 -8.27 -2.35 46.59
N GLY A 231 -8.70 -1.80 47.74
CA GLY A 231 -7.98 -1.76 49.02
C GLY A 231 -7.59 -0.34 49.46
N GLY A 232 -8.17 0.28 50.49
CA GLY A 232 -9.12 -0.20 51.48
C GLY A 232 -9.73 0.98 52.24
N SER A 233 -10.87 0.70 52.87
CA SER A 233 -11.64 1.60 53.72
C SER A 233 -10.94 1.83 55.06
N GLU A 234 -10.71 3.09 55.43
CA GLU A 234 -10.74 3.51 56.82
C GLU A 234 -11.59 4.78 56.96
N ALA A 235 -12.57 4.69 57.85
CA ALA A 235 -13.51 5.73 58.21
C ALA A 235 -12.89 6.68 59.26
N GLY A 236 -13.14 7.98 59.15
CA GLY A 236 -12.89 8.92 60.24
C GLY A 236 -13.10 10.40 59.88
N GLY A 237 -14.21 10.97 60.36
CA GLY A 237 -14.24 12.35 60.86
C GLY A 237 -14.60 13.50 59.90
N SER A 238 -15.87 13.90 59.93
CA SER A 238 -16.39 15.29 59.97
C SER A 238 -15.53 16.43 59.42
N THR A 239 -16.02 17.13 58.38
CA THR A 239 -16.44 18.55 58.47
C THR A 239 -17.13 19.00 57.18
N ALA A 240 -18.18 19.79 57.36
CA ALA A 240 -19.00 20.37 56.30
C ALA A 240 -18.22 21.39 55.47
N GLN A 241 -18.36 21.35 54.14
CA GLN A 241 -18.34 22.57 53.33
C GLN A 241 -19.08 22.36 51.99
N ASP A 242 -20.15 23.14 51.83
CA ASP A 242 -20.91 23.31 50.60
C ASP A 242 -20.01 23.78 49.45
N GLY A 243 -19.94 22.97 48.40
CA GLY A 243 -19.40 23.34 47.11
C GLY A 243 -20.19 22.59 46.02
N PRO A 244 -20.53 23.23 44.89
CA PRO A 244 -21.31 22.56 43.86
C PRO A 244 -20.50 21.39 43.29
N VAL A 245 -21.03 20.18 43.45
CA VAL A 245 -20.56 18.97 42.77
C VAL A 245 -20.42 19.31 41.28
N PRO A 246 -19.22 19.22 40.66
CA PRO A 246 -19.14 19.34 39.22
C PRO A 246 -19.94 18.17 38.65
N ARG A 247 -21.08 18.48 38.03
CA ARG A 247 -21.87 17.51 37.27
C ARG A 247 -20.89 16.83 36.32
N SER A 248 -20.71 15.53 36.48
CA SER A 248 -20.09 14.66 35.49
C SER A 248 -20.67 15.02 34.13
N GLU A 249 -19.83 15.57 33.25
CA GLU A 249 -20.23 15.92 31.89
C GLU A 249 -20.94 14.72 31.25
N PRO A 250 -22.06 14.91 30.54
CA PRO A 250 -22.69 13.82 29.82
C PRO A 250 -21.69 13.23 28.83
N ARG A 251 -21.41 11.92 28.97
CA ARG A 251 -20.68 11.10 28.00
C ARG A 251 -21.03 11.55 26.59
N SER A 252 -20.00 11.93 25.83
CA SER A 252 -20.06 12.36 24.44
C SER A 252 -21.14 11.61 23.65
N ALA A 253 -22.20 12.34 23.28
CA ALA A 253 -23.24 11.84 22.39
C ALA A 253 -22.61 11.31 21.08
N PRO A 254 -23.18 10.27 20.44
CA PRO A 254 -22.68 9.76 19.18
C PRO A 254 -22.63 10.91 18.16
N ARG A 255 -21.42 11.24 17.70
CA ARG A 255 -21.19 12.30 16.69
C ARG A 255 -22.15 12.07 15.52
N SER A 256 -23.00 13.05 15.24
CA SER A 256 -23.93 12.97 14.10
C SER A 256 -23.12 12.79 12.82
N ALA A 257 -23.60 11.95 11.89
CA ALA A 257 -22.90 11.64 10.64
C ALA A 257 -22.45 12.89 9.86
N ARG A 258 -23.20 14.00 9.97
CA ARG A 258 -22.85 15.31 9.39
C ARG A 258 -21.56 15.90 9.96
N GLY A 259 -21.27 15.69 11.25
CA GLY A 259 -20.00 16.12 11.88
C GLY A 259 -18.81 15.25 11.47
N THR A 260 -19.03 13.97 11.15
CA THR A 260 -17.98 13.07 10.66
C THR A 260 -17.52 13.45 9.25
N TRP A 261 -18.45 13.80 8.36
CA TRP A 261 -18.12 14.22 6.99
C TRP A 261 -17.42 15.58 6.93
N SER A 262 -17.84 16.55 7.75
CA SER A 262 -17.17 17.86 7.81
C SER A 262 -15.77 17.78 8.43
N ALA A 263 -15.57 16.94 9.45
CA ALA A 263 -14.26 16.64 10.00
C ALA A 263 -13.36 15.95 8.97
N LEU A 264 -13.88 14.96 8.24
CA LEU A 264 -13.13 14.28 7.18
C LEU A 264 -12.76 15.24 6.03
N ALA A 265 -13.67 16.14 5.64
CA ALA A 265 -13.42 17.17 4.64
C ALA A 265 -12.38 18.20 5.12
N ALA A 266 -12.44 18.63 6.38
CA ALA A 266 -11.45 19.53 6.96
C ALA A 266 -10.07 18.87 7.03
N GLU A 267 -10.00 17.61 7.44
CA GLU A 267 -8.76 16.85 7.54
C GLU A 267 -8.13 16.53 6.19
N THR A 268 -8.94 16.18 5.18
CA THR A 268 -8.45 16.02 3.80
C THR A 268 -7.97 17.34 3.20
N SER A 269 -8.67 18.44 3.47
CA SER A 269 -8.25 19.78 3.03
C SER A 269 -6.90 20.20 3.63
N ALA A 270 -6.62 19.81 4.88
CA ALA A 270 -5.33 20.06 5.53
C ALA A 270 -4.19 19.31 4.84
N GLY A 271 -4.40 18.04 4.46
CA GLY A 271 -3.43 17.26 3.68
C GLY A 271 -3.16 17.87 2.30
N VAL A 272 -4.21 18.25 1.57
CA VAL A 272 -4.08 18.88 0.25
C VAL A 272 -3.36 20.23 0.36
N ARG A 273 -3.71 21.04 1.35
CA ARG A 273 -3.06 22.33 1.61
C ARG A 273 -1.58 22.14 1.89
N LEU A 274 -1.20 21.17 2.74
CA LEU A 274 0.19 20.89 3.08
C LEU A 274 1.02 20.50 1.84
N VAL A 275 0.48 19.62 1.00
CA VAL A 275 1.16 19.20 -0.24
C VAL A 275 1.32 20.37 -1.21
N ARG A 276 0.33 21.27 -1.27
CA ARG A 276 0.40 22.48 -2.12
C ARG A 276 1.39 23.52 -1.61
N THR A 277 1.51 23.72 -0.29
CA THR A 277 2.39 24.75 0.29
C THR A 277 3.84 24.29 0.40
N THR A 278 4.09 22.98 0.54
CA THR A 278 5.44 22.45 0.77
C THR A 278 6.12 22.10 -0.56
N PRO A 279 7.20 22.78 -0.98
CA PRO A 279 7.81 22.58 -2.29
C PRO A 279 8.33 21.15 -2.53
N LEU A 280 8.83 20.51 -1.47
CA LEU A 280 9.28 19.12 -1.50
C LEU A 280 8.12 18.15 -1.74
N LEU A 281 7.01 18.29 -1.01
CA LEU A 281 5.85 17.40 -1.18
C LEU A 281 5.20 17.56 -2.55
N ARG A 282 5.18 18.78 -3.10
CA ARG A 282 4.75 18.99 -4.49
C ARG A 282 5.68 18.29 -5.50
N LEU A 283 6.99 18.31 -5.27
CA LEU A 283 7.94 17.57 -6.10
C LEU A 283 7.69 16.06 -6.01
N VAL A 284 7.53 15.53 -4.79
CA VAL A 284 7.21 14.11 -4.56
C VAL A 284 5.90 13.74 -5.25
N LEU A 285 4.85 14.56 -5.10
CA LEU A 285 3.56 14.37 -5.76
C LEU A 285 3.70 14.29 -7.27
N VAL A 286 4.29 15.31 -7.89
CA VAL A 286 4.46 15.38 -9.35
C VAL A 286 5.29 14.21 -9.84
N TRP A 287 6.44 13.96 -9.21
CA TRP A 287 7.35 12.88 -9.62
C TRP A 287 6.70 11.50 -9.52
N THR A 288 6.12 11.16 -8.37
CA THR A 288 5.51 9.84 -8.17
C THR A 288 4.30 9.63 -9.06
N THR A 289 3.46 10.65 -9.22
CA THR A 289 2.26 10.60 -10.08
C THR A 289 2.64 10.42 -11.54
N THR A 290 3.61 11.20 -12.03
CA THR A 290 4.07 11.12 -13.41
C THR A 290 4.75 9.79 -13.70
N VAL A 291 5.65 9.34 -12.84
CA VAL A 291 6.38 8.07 -13.03
C VAL A 291 5.45 6.87 -12.99
N ASN A 292 4.51 6.81 -12.05
CA ASN A 292 3.54 5.71 -11.98
C ASN A 292 2.60 5.70 -13.18
N GLY A 293 2.11 6.87 -13.60
CA GLY A 293 1.27 6.99 -14.79
C GLY A 293 2.00 6.58 -16.07
N VAL A 294 3.24 7.04 -16.25
CA VAL A 294 4.07 6.66 -17.40
C VAL A 294 4.38 5.17 -17.40
N LEU A 295 4.78 4.60 -16.27
CA LEU A 295 5.08 3.16 -16.18
C LEU A 295 3.84 2.31 -16.51
N ALA A 296 2.65 2.71 -16.02
CA ALA A 296 1.39 2.07 -16.37
C ALA A 296 1.06 2.21 -17.87
N ALA A 297 1.25 3.40 -18.45
CA ALA A 297 0.99 3.64 -19.87
C ALA A 297 1.91 2.80 -20.77
N LEU A 298 3.22 2.80 -20.49
CA LEU A 298 4.21 1.98 -21.18
C LEU A 298 3.88 0.49 -21.03
N TYR A 299 3.38 0.06 -19.87
CA TYR A 299 3.05 -1.34 -19.63
C TYR A 299 1.94 -1.82 -20.57
N TYR A 300 0.85 -1.04 -20.66
CA TYR A 300 -0.23 -1.36 -21.60
C TYR A 300 0.20 -1.22 -23.07
N ASP A 301 1.06 -0.25 -23.37
CA ASP A 301 1.68 -0.11 -24.69
C ASP A 301 2.47 -1.37 -25.09
N ALA A 302 3.29 -1.92 -24.18
CA ALA A 302 4.00 -3.18 -24.41
C ALA A 302 3.05 -4.36 -24.63
N VAL A 303 1.97 -4.45 -23.85
CA VAL A 303 0.93 -5.48 -24.01
C VAL A 303 0.28 -5.37 -25.39
N PHE A 304 -0.12 -4.16 -25.81
CA PHE A 304 -0.76 -3.94 -27.11
C PHE A 304 0.18 -4.21 -28.28
N SER A 305 1.43 -3.75 -28.19
CA SER A 305 2.45 -3.89 -29.23
C SER A 305 2.85 -5.35 -29.42
N LEU A 306 3.13 -6.09 -28.34
CA LEU A 306 3.53 -7.49 -28.43
C LEU A 306 2.40 -8.40 -28.94
N GLN A 307 1.16 -8.12 -28.52
CA GLN A 307 -0.01 -8.84 -29.02
C GLN A 307 -0.25 -8.56 -30.51
N ALA A 308 -0.09 -7.29 -30.96
CA ALA A 308 -0.22 -6.93 -32.36
C ALA A 308 0.85 -7.60 -33.24
N SER A 309 2.06 -7.81 -32.71
CA SER A 309 3.13 -8.55 -33.39
C SER A 309 2.96 -10.08 -33.34
N GLY A 310 1.85 -10.60 -32.80
CA GLY A 310 1.56 -12.03 -32.74
C GLY A 310 2.40 -12.82 -31.74
N HIS A 311 3.10 -12.16 -30.82
CA HIS A 311 3.83 -12.85 -29.77
C HIS A 311 2.83 -13.40 -28.74
N GLY A 312 2.99 -14.67 -28.36
CA GLY A 312 2.13 -15.32 -27.36
C GLY A 312 2.23 -14.68 -25.96
N SER A 313 1.37 -15.12 -25.04
CA SER A 313 1.26 -14.59 -23.68
C SER A 313 2.47 -14.86 -22.76
N ALA A 314 3.18 -15.97 -22.92
CA ALA A 314 4.30 -16.32 -22.03
C ALA A 314 5.49 -15.33 -22.13
N PRO A 315 5.94 -14.89 -23.33
CA PRO A 315 6.92 -13.82 -23.44
C PRO A 315 6.55 -12.56 -22.66
N MET A 316 5.28 -12.13 -22.69
CA MET A 316 4.83 -10.96 -21.92
C MET A 316 4.92 -11.20 -20.40
N GLY A 317 4.54 -12.39 -19.94
CA GLY A 317 4.72 -12.80 -18.54
C GLY A 317 6.17 -12.80 -18.09
N LEU A 318 7.08 -13.27 -18.94
CA LEU A 318 8.53 -13.26 -18.68
C LEU A 318 9.12 -11.84 -18.67
N VAL A 319 8.66 -10.95 -19.56
CA VAL A 319 9.03 -9.53 -19.55
C VAL A 319 8.72 -8.90 -18.19
N LEU A 320 7.52 -9.14 -17.65
CA LEU A 320 7.16 -8.63 -16.33
C LEU A 320 7.94 -9.28 -15.19
N ALA A 321 8.18 -10.60 -15.26
CA ALA A 321 8.98 -11.29 -14.26
C ALA A 321 10.42 -10.73 -14.18
N LEU A 322 11.07 -10.56 -15.35
CA LEU A 322 12.41 -9.95 -15.44
C LEU A 322 12.41 -8.51 -14.94
N SER A 323 11.37 -7.74 -15.26
CA SER A 323 11.22 -6.36 -14.80
C SER A 323 11.02 -6.28 -13.29
N GLY A 324 10.20 -7.17 -12.72
CA GLY A 324 10.01 -7.29 -11.28
C GLY A 324 11.31 -7.69 -10.56
N ALA A 325 12.07 -8.62 -11.12
CA ALA A 325 13.36 -9.04 -10.58
C ALA A 325 14.38 -7.89 -10.59
N ALA A 326 14.44 -7.13 -11.69
CA ALA A 326 15.25 -5.92 -11.78
C ALA A 326 14.80 -4.85 -10.77
N GLY A 327 13.49 -4.69 -10.57
CA GLY A 327 12.89 -3.84 -9.55
C GLY A 327 13.32 -4.18 -8.13
N LEU A 328 13.28 -5.48 -7.81
CA LEU A 328 13.74 -5.98 -6.52
C LEU A 328 15.24 -5.72 -6.34
N ALA A 329 16.07 -6.03 -7.34
CA ALA A 329 17.51 -5.75 -7.32
C ALA A 329 17.80 -4.25 -7.11
N GLY A 330 17.07 -3.37 -7.81
CA GLY A 330 17.16 -1.92 -7.64
C GLY A 330 16.79 -1.45 -6.24
N SER A 331 15.72 -2.00 -5.66
CA SER A 331 15.29 -1.68 -4.29
C SER A 331 16.29 -2.13 -3.23
N LEU A 332 16.96 -3.27 -3.42
CA LEU A 332 17.99 -3.79 -2.52
C LEU A 332 19.33 -3.03 -2.66
N ALA A 333 19.62 -2.50 -3.84
CA ALA A 333 20.78 -1.65 -4.09
C ALA A 333 20.59 -0.21 -3.59
N ALA A 334 19.35 0.29 -3.56
CA ALA A 334 19.04 1.68 -3.25
C ALA A 334 19.63 2.18 -1.90
N PRO A 335 19.48 1.48 -0.75
CA PRO A 335 20.03 1.95 0.51
C PRO A 335 21.56 2.11 0.52
N ARG A 336 22.27 1.27 -0.26
CA ARG A 336 23.73 1.36 -0.40
C ARG A 336 24.10 2.57 -1.25
N LEU A 337 23.46 2.74 -2.40
CA LEU A 337 23.70 3.88 -3.30
C LEU A 337 23.35 5.23 -2.66
N VAL A 338 22.31 5.29 -1.82
CA VAL A 338 21.89 6.52 -1.13
C VAL A 338 22.95 7.00 -0.13
N ARG A 339 23.79 6.11 0.40
CA ARG A 339 24.89 6.51 1.30
C ARG A 339 26.04 7.20 0.57
N GLU A 340 26.24 6.86 -0.70
CA GLU A 340 27.37 7.34 -1.50
C GLU A 340 27.00 8.51 -2.41
N LEU A 341 25.72 8.61 -2.80
CA LEU A 341 25.24 9.61 -3.76
C LEU A 341 24.54 10.78 -3.06
N SER A 342 24.77 11.99 -3.60
CA SER A 342 23.95 13.16 -3.22
C SER A 342 22.48 12.91 -3.59
N PRO A 343 21.51 13.08 -2.66
CA PRO A 343 20.09 12.83 -2.92
C PRO A 343 19.53 13.58 -4.13
N VAL A 344 20.00 14.82 -4.33
CA VAL A 344 19.62 15.66 -5.46
C VAL A 344 20.13 15.09 -6.78
N ARG A 345 21.42 14.72 -6.82
CA ARG A 345 22.05 14.16 -8.02
C ARG A 345 21.38 12.85 -8.39
N ALA A 346 21.10 11.98 -7.42
CA ALA A 346 20.43 10.71 -7.67
C ALA A 346 19.05 10.89 -8.31
N VAL A 347 18.17 11.74 -7.76
CA VAL A 347 16.82 11.96 -8.31
C VAL A 347 16.87 12.58 -9.71
N VAL A 348 17.76 13.54 -9.94
CA VAL A 348 17.94 14.18 -11.26
C VAL A 348 18.46 13.16 -12.28
N THR A 349 19.53 12.43 -11.95
CA THR A 349 20.12 11.41 -12.83
C THR A 349 19.10 10.34 -13.20
N VAL A 350 18.35 9.81 -12.23
CA VAL A 350 17.29 8.82 -12.52
C VAL A 350 16.23 9.40 -13.46
N SER A 351 15.78 10.65 -13.22
CA SER A 351 14.75 11.29 -14.05
C SER A 351 15.21 11.47 -15.51
N TRP A 352 16.49 11.80 -15.73
CA TRP A 352 17.06 11.91 -17.07
C TRP A 352 17.28 10.54 -17.74
N LEU A 353 17.71 9.52 -16.99
CA LEU A 353 17.94 8.16 -17.51
C LEU A 353 16.64 7.47 -17.96
N MET A 354 15.50 7.84 -17.39
CA MET A 354 14.19 7.31 -17.79
C MET A 354 13.77 7.71 -19.21
N ILE A 355 14.24 8.87 -19.71
CA ILE A 355 13.84 9.40 -21.04
C ILE A 355 14.31 8.50 -22.19
N PRO A 356 15.62 8.17 -22.33
CA PRO A 356 16.09 7.31 -23.42
C PRO A 356 15.48 5.90 -23.33
N LEU A 357 15.22 5.38 -22.12
CA LEU A 357 14.54 4.10 -21.95
C LEU A 357 13.10 4.14 -22.50
N ALA A 358 12.34 5.21 -22.25
CA ALA A 358 11.01 5.38 -22.82
C ALA A 358 11.06 5.56 -24.34
N ALA A 359 11.98 6.38 -24.85
CA ALA A 359 12.12 6.61 -26.29
C ALA A 359 12.51 5.33 -27.05
N ALA A 360 13.37 4.50 -26.47
CA ALA A 360 13.80 3.23 -27.06
C ALA A 360 12.67 2.19 -27.15
N LEU A 361 11.62 2.30 -26.33
CA LEU A 361 10.44 1.42 -26.44
C LEU A 361 9.68 1.64 -27.75
N ALA A 362 9.72 2.85 -28.31
CA ALA A 362 9.08 3.17 -29.59
C ALA A 362 9.63 2.38 -30.78
N THR A 363 10.87 1.87 -30.67
CA THR A 363 11.55 1.08 -31.70
C THR A 363 11.74 -0.38 -31.30
N ALA A 364 11.17 -0.81 -30.17
CA ALA A 364 11.31 -2.17 -29.67
C ALA A 364 10.54 -3.18 -30.54
N GLY A 365 11.27 -4.07 -31.21
CA GLY A 365 10.68 -5.05 -32.15
C GLY A 365 10.31 -6.41 -31.54
N GLY A 366 10.61 -6.67 -30.26
CA GLY A 366 10.39 -7.99 -29.68
C GLY A 366 10.37 -8.02 -28.15
N PRO A 367 9.88 -9.13 -27.55
CA PRO A 367 9.61 -9.22 -26.11
C PRO A 367 10.86 -8.98 -25.26
N TRP A 368 12.02 -9.47 -25.69
CA TRP A 368 13.27 -9.28 -24.95
C TRP A 368 13.74 -7.82 -24.91
N ALA A 369 13.47 -7.04 -25.97
CA ALA A 369 13.75 -5.60 -25.96
C ALA A 369 12.85 -4.87 -24.95
N TYR A 370 11.55 -5.20 -24.93
CA TYR A 370 10.64 -4.70 -23.89
C TYR A 370 11.11 -5.11 -22.49
N GLY A 371 11.52 -6.36 -22.29
CA GLY A 371 12.06 -6.86 -21.03
C GLY A 371 13.31 -6.12 -20.56
N ALA A 372 14.27 -5.87 -21.46
CA ALA A 372 15.49 -5.14 -21.12
C ALA A 372 15.19 -3.67 -20.77
N LEU A 373 14.34 -3.00 -21.54
CA LEU A 373 14.00 -1.59 -21.33
C LEU A 373 13.17 -1.39 -20.06
N PHE A 374 12.15 -2.22 -19.84
CA PHE A 374 11.38 -2.21 -18.58
C PHE A 374 12.22 -2.63 -17.37
N GLY A 375 13.10 -3.62 -17.54
CA GLY A 375 14.09 -3.99 -16.53
C GLY A 375 14.96 -2.81 -16.15
N GLY A 376 15.42 -2.02 -17.13
CA GLY A 376 16.13 -0.76 -16.91
C GLY A 376 15.33 0.25 -16.08
N PHE A 377 14.05 0.49 -16.43
CA PHE A 377 13.17 1.35 -15.63
C PHE A 377 13.04 0.87 -14.19
N CYS A 378 12.75 -0.42 -14.01
CA CYS A 378 12.53 -1.02 -12.70
C CYS A 378 13.81 -1.03 -11.86
N LEU A 379 14.99 -1.14 -12.47
CA LEU A 379 16.28 -1.11 -11.75
C LEU A 379 16.59 0.28 -11.17
N ILE A 380 16.33 1.36 -11.92
CA ILE A 380 16.74 2.72 -11.54
C ILE A 380 15.67 3.47 -10.73
N MET A 381 14.39 3.22 -10.98
CA MET A 381 13.27 3.96 -10.38
C MET A 381 13.23 3.87 -8.85
N PRO A 382 13.45 2.69 -8.21
CA PRO A 382 13.39 2.55 -6.75
C PRO A 382 14.31 3.52 -6.02
N LEU A 383 15.49 3.82 -6.56
CA LEU A 383 16.45 4.74 -5.97
C LEU A 383 15.83 6.12 -5.70
N ALA A 384 15.16 6.69 -6.71
CA ALA A 384 14.52 8.00 -6.59
C ALA A 384 13.28 7.94 -5.68
N THR A 385 12.46 6.89 -5.77
CA THR A 385 11.27 6.74 -4.91
C THR A 385 11.63 6.69 -3.42
N VAL A 386 12.65 5.93 -3.05
CA VAL A 386 13.09 5.79 -1.65
C VAL A 386 13.60 7.12 -1.11
N ILE A 387 14.41 7.85 -1.88
CA ILE A 387 14.92 9.17 -1.49
C ILE A 387 13.75 10.15 -1.27
N LEU A 388 12.84 10.22 -2.23
CA LEU A 388 11.71 11.15 -2.21
C LEU A 388 10.74 10.81 -1.06
N GLN A 389 10.43 9.54 -0.84
CA GLN A 389 9.57 9.10 0.26
C GLN A 389 10.23 9.32 1.62
N ALA A 390 11.51 8.98 1.79
CA ALA A 390 12.20 9.19 3.06
C ALA A 390 12.20 10.68 3.43
N ARG A 391 12.47 11.57 2.46
CA ARG A 391 12.40 13.01 2.68
C ARG A 391 10.98 13.53 2.89
N ALA A 392 9.99 12.98 2.21
CA ALA A 392 8.59 13.32 2.43
C ALA A 392 8.17 12.99 3.88
N ILE A 393 8.56 11.83 4.38
CA ILE A 393 8.28 11.40 5.77
C ILE A 393 8.96 12.33 6.77
N GLN A 394 10.26 12.60 6.59
CA GLN A 394 11.03 13.48 7.48
C GLN A 394 10.53 14.94 7.46
N GLY A 395 10.05 15.43 6.33
CA GLY A 395 9.56 16.79 6.17
C GLY A 395 8.10 17.00 6.58
N THR A 396 7.36 15.93 6.89
CA THR A 396 5.93 15.98 7.20
C THR A 396 5.68 15.84 8.71
N PRO A 397 4.95 16.78 9.34
CA PRO A 397 4.59 16.68 10.76
C PRO A 397 3.82 15.38 11.08
N PRO A 398 4.09 14.69 12.20
CA PRO A 398 3.51 13.38 12.51
C PRO A 398 1.99 13.33 12.41
N GLY A 399 1.28 14.35 12.90
CA GLY A 399 -0.20 14.42 12.85
C GLY A 399 -0.79 14.57 11.45
N LEU A 400 0.02 14.91 10.44
CA LEU A 400 -0.43 15.09 9.05
C LEU A 400 0.14 14.03 8.09
N GLN A 401 0.99 13.11 8.57
CA GLN A 401 1.65 12.11 7.72
C GLN A 401 0.67 11.21 6.97
N ALA A 402 -0.33 10.65 7.67
CA ALA A 402 -1.35 9.81 7.04
C ALA A 402 -2.17 10.56 5.98
N ARG A 403 -2.46 11.85 6.24
CA ARG A 403 -3.25 12.70 5.33
C ARG A 403 -2.44 13.08 4.09
N ALA A 404 -1.21 13.54 4.25
CA ALA A 404 -0.31 13.82 3.12
C ALA A 404 -0.03 12.56 2.29
N GLY A 405 0.23 11.43 2.96
CA GLY A 405 0.42 10.13 2.33
C GLY A 405 -0.80 9.71 1.49
N SER A 406 -2.02 9.88 2.02
CA SER A 406 -3.26 9.60 1.27
C SER A 406 -3.41 10.47 0.02
N VAL A 407 -3.05 11.76 0.08
CA VAL A 407 -3.11 12.66 -1.10
C VAL A 407 -2.12 12.22 -2.17
N LEU A 408 -0.89 11.88 -1.78
CA LEU A 408 0.14 11.37 -2.69
C LEU A 408 -0.29 10.05 -3.33
N ALA A 409 -0.80 9.11 -2.53
CA ALA A 409 -1.29 7.82 -3.01
C ALA A 409 -2.49 7.96 -3.95
N THR A 410 -3.45 8.83 -3.63
CA THR A 410 -4.63 9.05 -4.47
C THR A 410 -4.26 9.65 -5.83
N ALA A 411 -3.34 10.61 -5.85
CA ALA A 411 -2.86 11.19 -7.11
C ALA A 411 -2.14 10.16 -7.98
N ALA A 412 -1.24 9.37 -7.39
CA ALA A 412 -0.56 8.28 -8.07
C ALA A 412 -1.53 7.23 -8.62
N GLY A 413 -2.51 6.80 -7.81
CA GLY A 413 -3.55 5.86 -8.24
C GLY A 413 -4.44 6.43 -9.34
N GLY A 414 -4.75 7.73 -9.29
CA GLY A 414 -5.52 8.43 -10.32
C GLY A 414 -4.80 8.44 -11.66
N ALA A 415 -3.49 8.74 -11.67
CA ALA A 415 -2.69 8.65 -12.89
C ALA A 415 -2.60 7.22 -13.43
N ALA A 416 -2.42 6.22 -12.55
CA ALA A 416 -2.42 4.81 -12.94
C ALA A 416 -3.77 4.34 -13.50
N ALA A 417 -4.89 4.93 -13.07
CA ALA A 417 -6.22 4.62 -13.60
C ALA A 417 -6.49 5.24 -14.99
N VAL A 418 -5.92 6.41 -15.28
CA VAL A 418 -6.11 7.08 -16.58
C VAL A 418 -5.14 6.56 -17.64
N ALA A 419 -3.94 6.14 -17.22
CA ALA A 419 -2.86 5.74 -18.11
C ALA A 419 -3.21 4.63 -19.12
N PRO A 420 -3.89 3.51 -18.76
CA PRO A 420 -4.23 2.45 -19.70
C PRO A 420 -5.17 2.92 -20.81
N ALA A 421 -6.16 3.75 -20.46
CA ALA A 421 -7.10 4.32 -21.42
C ALA A 421 -6.40 5.28 -22.40
N LEU A 422 -5.49 6.12 -21.90
CA LEU A 422 -4.67 6.99 -22.76
C LEU A 422 -3.75 6.17 -23.67
N ALA A 423 -3.05 5.16 -23.14
CA ALA A 423 -2.20 4.29 -23.93
C ALA A 423 -2.99 3.57 -25.03
N GLY A 424 -4.15 3.00 -24.70
CA GLY A 424 -5.03 2.34 -25.65
C GLY A 424 -5.57 3.28 -26.73
N PHE A 425 -5.97 4.50 -26.35
CA PHE A 425 -6.43 5.54 -27.29
C PHE A 425 -5.33 5.99 -28.24
N LEU A 426 -4.12 6.28 -27.73
CA LEU A 426 -2.97 6.69 -28.53
C LEU A 426 -2.54 5.57 -29.49
N THR A 427 -2.48 4.34 -29.01
CA THR A 427 -2.15 3.16 -29.83
C THR A 427 -3.17 2.98 -30.96
N ALA A 428 -4.46 3.12 -30.67
CA ALA A 428 -5.52 2.91 -31.64
C ALA A 428 -5.57 3.95 -32.77
N HIS A 429 -5.16 5.20 -32.51
CA HIS A 429 -5.29 6.30 -33.49
C HIS A 429 -3.97 6.71 -34.13
N ALA A 430 -2.85 6.59 -33.42
CA ALA A 430 -1.56 7.14 -33.83
C ALA A 430 -0.46 6.07 -33.96
N GLY A 431 -0.75 4.82 -33.59
CA GLY A 431 0.15 3.67 -33.71
C GLY A 431 0.94 3.36 -32.43
N ALA A 432 1.56 2.19 -32.43
CA ALA A 432 2.26 1.59 -31.28
C ALA A 432 3.49 2.40 -30.78
N ALA A 433 4.12 3.21 -31.62
CA ALA A 433 5.28 4.00 -31.20
C ALA A 433 4.89 5.25 -30.37
N VAL A 434 3.66 5.73 -30.51
CA VAL A 434 3.24 7.03 -29.99
C VAL A 434 3.12 7.07 -28.46
N PRO A 435 2.53 6.07 -27.77
CA PRO A 435 2.50 6.06 -26.31
C PRO A 435 3.89 6.14 -25.68
N ALA A 436 4.88 5.44 -26.25
CA ALA A 436 6.28 5.49 -25.82
C ALA A 436 6.91 6.88 -26.00
N LEU A 437 6.73 7.51 -27.16
CA LEU A 437 7.26 8.86 -27.43
C LEU A 437 6.59 9.94 -26.57
N VAL A 438 5.27 9.87 -26.37
CA VAL A 438 4.54 10.77 -25.46
C VAL A 438 5.03 10.60 -24.03
N SER A 439 5.24 9.36 -23.59
CA SER A 439 5.81 9.05 -22.28
C SER A 439 7.22 9.63 -22.12
N ALA A 440 8.07 9.51 -23.14
CA ALA A 440 9.41 10.11 -23.14
C ALA A 440 9.34 11.65 -23.04
N ALA A 441 8.43 12.31 -23.75
CA ALA A 441 8.22 13.75 -23.67
C ALA A 441 7.74 14.18 -22.27
N VAL A 442 6.79 13.46 -21.68
CA VAL A 442 6.32 13.69 -20.31
C VAL A 442 7.45 13.51 -19.29
N LEU A 443 8.28 12.47 -19.45
CA LEU A 443 9.45 12.26 -18.61
C LEU A 443 10.51 13.35 -18.78
N ALA A 444 10.69 13.90 -19.99
CA ALA A 444 11.59 15.02 -20.23
C ALA A 444 11.13 16.29 -19.50
N LEU A 445 9.83 16.59 -19.53
CA LEU A 445 9.24 17.68 -18.75
C LEU A 445 9.43 17.46 -17.25
N LEU A 446 9.26 16.22 -16.78
CA LEU A 446 9.52 15.86 -15.39
C LEU A 446 11.01 16.03 -15.03
N ALA A 447 11.92 15.57 -15.88
CA ALA A 447 13.37 15.70 -15.66
C ALA A 447 13.79 17.17 -15.61
N LEU A 448 13.23 18.01 -16.48
CA LEU A 448 13.44 19.46 -16.41
C LEU A 448 12.89 20.04 -15.11
N TYR A 449 11.65 19.68 -14.72
CA TYR A 449 11.05 20.13 -13.46
C TYR A 449 11.86 19.70 -12.23
N THR A 450 12.37 18.47 -12.19
CA THR A 450 13.22 17.98 -11.09
C THR A 450 14.58 18.70 -11.06
N THR A 451 15.17 18.99 -12.22
CA THR A 451 16.44 19.70 -12.34
C THR A 451 16.30 21.15 -11.86
N LEU A 452 15.26 21.86 -12.30
CA LEU A 452 14.93 23.21 -11.84
C LEU A 452 14.51 23.22 -10.35
N GLY A 453 13.95 22.12 -9.87
CA GLY A 453 13.54 21.92 -8.48
C GLY A 453 14.63 21.35 -7.57
N ALA A 454 15.87 21.18 -8.05
CA ALA A 454 16.96 20.53 -7.33
C ALA A 454 17.26 21.14 -5.95
N GLU A 455 17.09 22.46 -5.80
CA GLU A 455 17.25 23.16 -4.52
C GLU A 455 16.17 22.79 -3.49
N ARG A 456 14.96 22.45 -3.94
CA ARG A 456 13.84 22.02 -3.07
C ARG A 456 14.12 20.67 -2.42
N VAL A 457 14.96 19.85 -3.05
CA VAL A 457 15.46 18.59 -2.50
C VAL A 457 16.61 18.84 -1.53
N ARG A 458 17.27 20.00 -1.53
CA ARG A 458 18.38 20.30 -0.60
C ARG A 458 17.92 20.77 0.78
N ALA A 459 16.82 21.52 0.87
CA ALA A 459 16.41 22.21 2.09
C ALA A 459 16.32 21.26 3.31
N PRO A 460 17.15 21.45 4.35
CA PRO A 460 16.92 20.85 5.66
C PRO A 460 15.61 21.40 6.24
N GLY A 461 14.91 20.60 7.03
CA GLY A 461 13.75 21.07 7.80
C GLY A 461 14.14 22.33 8.57
N ALA A 462 13.55 23.47 8.19
CA ALA A 462 13.78 24.72 8.89
C ALA A 462 13.27 24.56 10.32
N ALA A 463 14.18 24.55 11.29
CA ALA A 463 13.82 24.78 12.69
C ALA A 463 13.03 26.09 12.76
N PRO A 464 11.95 26.17 13.57
CA PRO A 464 11.15 27.39 13.66
C PRO A 464 12.02 28.54 14.17
N LYS A 465 12.31 29.51 13.29
CA LYS A 465 12.84 30.81 13.68
C LYS A 465 11.73 31.57 14.38
N GLY A 466 11.76 31.56 15.72
CA GLY A 466 10.78 32.30 16.51
C GLY A 466 10.71 31.89 17.97
N ALA A 467 11.84 31.75 18.64
CA ALA A 467 11.88 31.97 20.09
C ALA A 467 12.86 33.12 20.31
N PRO A 468 12.42 34.32 20.75
CA PRO A 468 13.34 35.34 21.19
C PRO A 468 14.15 34.74 22.34
N ALA A 469 15.48 34.78 22.20
CA ALA A 469 16.37 34.50 23.31
C ALA A 469 15.95 35.41 24.47
N GLY A 470 15.48 34.79 25.56
CA GLY A 470 15.17 35.49 26.79
C GLY A 470 16.40 36.29 27.19
N ASP A 471 16.20 37.59 27.30
CA ASP A 471 17.17 38.57 27.73
C ASP A 471 17.67 38.18 29.13
N GLY A 472 18.88 37.63 29.19
CA GLY A 472 19.57 37.29 30.42
C GLY A 472 20.13 38.54 31.08
N SER A 473 19.27 39.47 31.47
CA SER A 473 19.62 40.60 32.34
C SER A 473 19.36 40.23 33.80
N GLY A 474 20.30 39.50 34.38
CA GLY A 474 20.31 39.11 35.80
C GLY A 474 21.55 39.63 36.53
N GLY A 475 21.52 40.91 36.90
CA GLY A 475 22.05 41.48 38.15
C GLY A 475 23.49 41.19 38.58
N ARG A 476 24.36 42.20 38.43
CA ARG A 476 25.47 42.50 39.36
C ARG A 476 24.97 43.38 40.51
N GLY A 477 25.45 43.10 41.74
CA GLY A 477 25.29 43.90 42.97
C GLY A 477 24.16 43.36 43.86
N VAL A 478 24.36 42.98 45.12
CA VAL A 478 25.27 43.46 46.20
C VAL A 478 25.76 42.27 47.03
#